data_AF-A0A9W4L9L4-F1
#
_entry.id   AF-A0A9W4L9L4-F1
#
_cell.length_a   1.000
_cell.length_b   1.000
_cell.length_c   1.000
_cell.angle_alpha   90.00
_cell.angle_beta   90.00
_cell.angle_gamma   90.00
#
_symmetry.space_group_name_H-M   'P 1'
#
loop_
_entity.id
_entity.type
_entity.pdbx_description
1 polymer ?
#
loop_
_entity_poly.entity_id
_entity_poly.type
_entity_poly.pdbx_seq_one_letter_code
_entity_poly.pdbx_strand_id
1 'polypeptide(L)'
;MTNKVAIIASNGGVFEAYKVFNIAKAAAATDQEVAIFFTFEGLNLIHKENLIHKDVNGQLPLPEGKEHFAEGFKRLMFLPFRN
;
A
#
# COMPACT_ATOMS: atom_id res chain seq x y z
N MET A 1 3.89 -20.76 -20.84
CA MET A 1 3.32 -19.48 -20.35
C MET A 1 3.64 -19.37 -18.88
N THR A 2 4.21 -18.25 -18.44
CA THR A 2 4.38 -17.97 -17.01
C THR A 2 3.05 -17.47 -16.46
N ASN A 3 2.53 -18.13 -15.42
CA ASN A 3 1.29 -17.69 -14.78
C ASN A 3 1.53 -16.37 -14.05
N LYS A 4 0.58 -15.43 -14.12
CA LYS A 4 0.67 -14.11 -13.49
C LYS A 4 -0.28 -14.01 -12.29
N VAL A 5 0.20 -13.41 -11.20
CA VAL A 5 -0.56 -13.20 -9.96
C VAL A 5 -0.55 -11.71 -9.64
N ALA A 6 -1.74 -11.11 -9.54
CA ALA A 6 -1.92 -9.74 -9.08
C ALA A 6 -2.53 -9.74 -7.67
N ILE A 7 -1.93 -8.99 -6.75
CA ILE A 7 -2.39 -8.86 -5.35
C ILE A 7 -2.67 -7.39 -5.07
N ILE A 8 -3.87 -7.07 -4.57
CA ILE A 8 -4.22 -5.71 -4.14
C ILE A 8 -4.09 -5.63 -2.62
N ALA A 9 -3.11 -4.86 -2.15
CA ALA A 9 -2.89 -4.61 -0.73
C ALA A 9 -3.51 -3.26 -0.35
N SER A 10 -4.72 -3.29 0.22
CA SER A 10 -5.46 -2.09 0.64
C SER A 10 -5.29 -1.74 2.12
N ASN A 11 -4.84 -2.68 2.95
CA ASN A 11 -4.81 -2.54 4.41
C ASN A 11 -3.37 -2.39 4.92
N GLY A 12 -3.16 -1.53 5.93
CA GLY A 12 -1.82 -1.17 6.43
C GLY A 12 -1.34 -1.91 7.68
N GLY A 13 -2.10 -2.88 8.19
CA GLY A 13 -1.75 -3.65 9.39
C GLY A 13 -0.56 -4.59 9.17
N VAL A 14 0.25 -4.78 10.22
CA VAL A 14 1.42 -5.68 10.14
C VAL A 14 1.02 -7.13 9.85
N PHE A 15 -0.12 -7.60 10.37
CA PHE A 15 -0.61 -8.96 10.12
C PHE A 15 -1.13 -9.13 8.68
N GLU A 16 -1.70 -8.07 8.11
CA GLU A 16 -2.19 -8.00 6.74
C GLU A 16 -1.00 -8.03 5.77
N ALA A 17 0.08 -7.32 6.11
CA ALA A 17 1.34 -7.36 5.39
C ALA A 17 1.89 -8.78 5.29
N TYR A 18 1.93 -9.52 6.41
CA TYR A 18 2.39 -10.92 6.41
C TYR A 18 1.56 -11.80 5.46
N LYS A 19 0.24 -11.63 5.42
CA LYS A 19 -0.64 -12.39 4.49
C LYS A 19 -0.27 -12.10 3.04
N VAL A 20 -0.16 -10.82 2.68
CA VAL A 20 0.20 -10.36 1.32
C VAL A 20 1.56 -10.93 0.91
N PHE A 21 2.58 -10.76 1.75
CA PHE A 21 3.94 -11.17 1.42
C PHE A 21 4.11 -12.70 1.41
N ASN A 22 3.42 -13.44 2.27
CA ASN A 22 3.48 -14.91 2.26
C ASN A 22 2.89 -15.48 0.97
N ILE A 23 1.75 -14.96 0.53
CA ILE A 23 1.12 -15.39 -0.74
C ILE A 23 2.00 -15.01 -1.93
N ALA A 24 2.49 -13.76 -1.96
CA ALA A 24 3.39 -13.30 -3.01
C ALA A 24 4.66 -14.18 -3.09
N LYS A 25 5.24 -14.52 -1.94
CA LYS A 25 6.43 -15.36 -1.86
C LYS A 25 6.15 -16.81 -2.29
N ALA A 26 5.00 -17.37 -1.91
CA ALA A 26 4.59 -18.70 -2.36
C ALA A 26 4.43 -18.75 -3.88
N ALA A 27 3.73 -17.78 -4.47
CA ALA A 27 3.55 -17.68 -5.92
C ALA A 27 4.88 -17.52 -6.66
N ALA A 28 5.75 -16.63 -6.17
CA ALA A 28 7.09 -16.44 -6.73
C ALA A 28 7.98 -17.70 -6.62
N ALA A 29 7.85 -18.46 -5.53
CA ALA A 29 8.56 -19.73 -5.35
C ALA A 29 8.06 -20.86 -6.26
N THR A 30 6.89 -20.69 -6.90
CA THR A 30 6.33 -21.61 -7.89
C THR A 30 6.44 -21.04 -9.32
N ASP A 31 7.48 -20.23 -9.58
CA ASP A 31 7.81 -19.65 -10.89
C ASP A 31 6.67 -18.80 -11.51
N GLN A 32 5.83 -18.17 -10.69
CA GLN A 32 4.81 -17.22 -11.15
C GLN A 32 5.34 -15.79 -11.14
N GLU A 33 4.88 -14.97 -12.09
CA GLU A 33 5.13 -13.52 -12.12
C GLU A 33 4.16 -12.82 -11.16
N VAL A 34 4.68 -12.16 -10.13
CA VAL A 34 3.85 -11.55 -9.07
C VAL A 34 3.93 -10.02 -9.12
N ALA A 35 2.78 -9.36 -9.15
CA ALA A 35 2.65 -7.92 -9.01
C ALA A 35 1.78 -7.60 -7.79
N ILE A 36 2.28 -6.75 -6.90
CA ILE A 36 1.53 -6.26 -5.73
C ILE A 36 1.20 -4.78 -5.96
N PHE A 37 -0.08 -4.45 -6.00
CA PHE A 37 -0.59 -3.09 -6.06
C PHE A 37 -0.98 -2.62 -4.66
N PHE A 38 -0.16 -1.73 -4.10
CA PHE A 38 -0.42 -1.11 -2.80
C PHE A 38 -1.30 0.13 -2.99
N THR A 39 -2.39 0.21 -2.22
CA THR A 39 -3.36 1.30 -2.29
C THR A 39 -3.95 1.58 -0.90
N PHE A 40 -4.64 2.69 -0.72
CA PHE A 40 -5.21 3.13 0.56
C PHE A 40 -4.19 3.03 1.71
N GLU A 41 -4.55 2.38 2.82
CA GLU A 41 -3.65 2.15 3.96
C GLU A 41 -2.54 1.16 3.65
N GLY A 42 -2.67 0.32 2.62
CA GLY A 42 -1.63 -0.59 2.18
C GLY A 42 -0.36 0.13 1.73
N LEU A 43 -0.44 1.41 1.34
CA LEU A 43 0.74 2.24 1.08
C LEU A 43 1.64 2.37 2.32
N ASN A 44 1.08 2.28 3.53
CA ASN A 44 1.85 2.33 4.77
C ASN A 44 2.83 1.15 4.90
N LEU A 45 2.60 0.04 4.19
CA LEU A 45 3.45 -1.14 4.21
C LEU A 45 4.77 -0.97 3.44
N ILE A 46 4.84 -0.01 2.52
CA ILE A 46 5.99 0.22 1.64
C ILE A 46 6.67 1.59 1.85
N HIS A 47 6.10 2.43 2.72
CA HIS A 47 6.63 3.74 3.02
C HIS A 47 7.80 3.62 4.01
N LYS A 48 9.01 4.04 3.59
CA LYS A 48 10.24 3.88 4.38
C LYS A 48 10.21 4.74 5.65
N GLU A 49 9.55 5.88 5.60
CA GLU A 49 9.38 6.79 6.73
C GLU A 49 8.59 6.11 7.86
N ASN A 50 7.59 5.28 7.55
CA ASN A 50 6.81 4.57 8.57
C ASN A 50 7.62 3.52 9.36
N LEU A 51 8.77 3.06 8.83
CA LEU A 51 9.71 2.21 9.57
C LEU A 51 10.58 3.02 10.54
N ILE A 52 10.74 4.34 10.32
CA ILE A 52 11.43 5.27 11.22
C ILE A 52 10.46 5.87 12.25
N HIS A 53 9.15 5.80 12.03
CA HIS A 53 8.14 6.38 12.93
C HIS A 53 7.61 5.44 14.02
N LYS A 54 8.08 4.18 14.11
CA LYS A 54 7.50 3.25 15.07
C LYS A 54 8.13 3.28 16.47
N ASP A 55 9.33 3.83 16.59
CA ASP A 55 9.95 4.10 17.89
C ASP A 55 10.28 5.60 17.99
N VAL A 56 9.65 6.28 18.96
CA VAL A 56 9.95 7.63 19.47
C VAL A 56 9.30 8.84 18.75
N ASN A 57 8.17 9.33 19.30
CA ASN A 57 7.71 10.74 19.26
C ASN A 57 7.39 11.42 17.91
N GLY A 58 6.22 11.18 17.32
CA GLY A 58 5.74 12.11 16.30
C GLY A 58 4.39 11.78 15.69
N GLN A 59 3.31 12.14 16.37
CA GLN A 59 2.12 12.58 15.63
C GLN A 59 2.59 13.74 14.76
N LEU A 60 2.73 13.52 13.45
CA LEU A 60 2.91 14.63 12.52
C LEU A 60 1.53 15.30 12.38
N PRO A 61 1.32 16.51 12.95
CA PRO A 61 0.15 17.27 12.61
C PRO A 61 0.17 17.53 11.10
N LEU A 62 -1.01 17.53 10.47
CA LEU A 62 -1.13 18.03 9.11
C LEU A 62 -0.54 19.45 9.10
N PRO A 63 0.48 19.74 8.26
CA PRO A 63 1.07 21.06 8.24
C PRO A 63 -0.02 22.06 7.83
N GLU A 64 -0.12 23.17 8.56
CA GLU A 64 -1.10 24.23 8.26
C GLU A 64 -1.03 24.61 6.77
N GLY A 65 -2.20 24.71 6.12
CA GLY A 65 -2.32 24.99 4.68
C GLY A 65 -2.24 23.77 3.75
N LYS A 66 -2.11 22.54 4.27
CA LYS A 66 -2.14 21.30 3.45
C LYS A 66 -3.52 20.63 3.34
N GLU A 67 -4.58 21.34 3.72
CA GLU A 67 -5.97 20.88 3.64
C GLU A 67 -6.38 20.47 2.21
N HIS A 68 -5.86 21.17 1.20
CA HIS A 68 -6.11 20.89 -0.22
C HIS A 68 -5.54 19.55 -0.71
N PHE A 69 -4.51 19.01 -0.04
CA PHE A 69 -3.94 17.70 -0.39
C PHE A 69 -4.89 16.57 0.03
N ALA A 70 -5.61 16.72 1.15
CA ALA A 70 -6.60 15.74 1.60
C ALA A 70 -7.76 15.58 0.58
N GLU A 71 -8.13 16.67 -0.07
CA GLU A 71 -9.16 16.68 -1.12
C GLU A 71 -8.67 16.03 -2.44
N GLY A 72 -7.38 16.23 -2.77
CA GLY A 72 -6.73 15.56 -3.89
C GLY A 72 -6.67 14.03 -3.74
N PHE A 73 -6.39 13.53 -2.53
CA PHE A 73 -6.46 12.10 -2.22
C PHE A 73 -7.88 11.53 -2.37
N LYS A 74 -8.91 12.28 -1.95
CA LYS A 74 -10.31 11.92 -2.20
C LYS A 74 -10.64 11.85 -3.70
N ARG A 75 -10.12 12.75 -4.53
CA ARG A 75 -10.40 12.74 -5.98
C ARG A 75 -9.69 11.61 -6.73
N LEU A 76 -8.45 11.29 -6.35
CA LEU A 76 -7.64 10.25 -7.02
C LEU A 76 -8.13 8.83 -6.73
N MET A 77 -8.74 8.57 -5.56
CA MET A 77 -9.32 7.27 -5.23
C MET A 77 -10.64 6.95 -5.95
N PHE A 78 -11.31 7.95 -6.54
CA PHE A 78 -12.65 7.83 -7.13
C PHE A 78 -12.70 8.16 -8.63
N LEU A 79 -11.60 8.10 -9.38
CA LEU A 79 -11.69 8.16 -10.85
C LEU A 79 -12.11 6.77 -11.38
N PRO A 80 -13.36 6.59 -11.85
CA PRO A 80 -13.76 5.34 -12.48
C PRO A 80 -13.00 5.21 -13.79
N PHE A 81 -12.46 4.02 -14.05
CA PHE A 81 -11.96 3.65 -15.38
C PHE A 81 -13.03 4.02 -16.42
N ARG A 82 -12.73 5.00 -17.26
CA ARG A 82 -13.53 5.28 -18.45
C ARG A 82 -12.95 4.43 -19.58
N ASN A 83 -13.87 3.66 -20.19
CA ASN A 83 -13.67 2.69 -21.27
C ASN A 83 -12.76 3.18 -22.40
#